data_AF-A0A359G2T0-F1
#
_entry.id   AF-A0A359G2T0-F1
#
_cell.length_a   1.000
_cell.length_b   1.000
_cell.length_c   1.000
_cell.angle_alpha   90.00
_cell.angle_beta   90.00
_cell.angle_gamma   90.00
#
_symmetry.space_group_name_H-M   'P 1'
#
loop_
_entity.id
_entity.type
_entity.pdbx_description
1 polymer ?
#
loop_
_entity_poly.entity_id
_entity_poly.type
_entity_poly.pdbx_seq_one_letter_code
_entity_poly.pdbx_strand_id
1 'polypeptide(L)' 'FFKNSPLHDGAVIISQSKIKAAGCILPVSQNMELPKHVGLRHRAALGITEATDAIAVVVSEETGRL' A
#
# COMPACT_ATOMS: atom_id res chain seq x y z
N PHE A 1 6.65 -5.95 8.45
CA PHE A 1 7.21 -6.06 7.09
C PHE A 1 8.72 -6.31 7.15
N PHE A 2 9.13 -7.56 7.36
CA PHE A 2 10.54 -7.96 7.34
C PHE A 2 10.89 -8.39 5.92
N LYS A 3 11.91 -7.80 5.29
CA LYS A 3 12.20 -7.95 3.84
C LYS A 3 12.33 -9.38 3.34
N ASN A 4 12.69 -10.34 4.20
CA ASN A 4 12.89 -11.73 3.79
C ASN A 4 11.71 -12.64 4.19
N SER A 5 10.60 -12.09 4.69
CA SER A 5 9.42 -12.86 5.07
C SER A 5 8.51 -13.08 3.85
N PRO A 6 7.88 -14.25 3.67
CA PRO A 6 6.92 -14.47 2.57
C PRO A 6 5.76 -13.48 2.51
N LEU A 7 5.40 -12.84 3.64
CA LEU A 7 4.27 -11.93 3.74
C LEU A 7 4.62 -10.44 3.53
N HIS A 8 5.88 -10.14 3.21
CA HIS A 8 6.35 -8.75 3.15
C HIS A 8 5.98 -8.02 1.85
N ASP A 9 5.66 -8.77 0.80
CA ASP A 9 5.38 -8.19 -0.51
C ASP A 9 3.86 -8.12 -0.73
N GLY A 10 3.36 -6.89 -0.88
CA GLY A 10 1.93 -6.58 -0.92
C GLY A 10 1.41 -5.86 0.33
N ALA A 11 0.10 -5.71 0.40
CA ALA A 11 -0.60 -4.97 1.46
C ALA A 11 -1.09 -5.88 2.59
N VAL A 12 -1.29 -5.27 3.76
CA VAL A 12 -2.01 -5.88 4.88
C VAL A 12 -3.41 -5.26 4.93
N ILE A 13 -4.44 -6.10 5.00
CA ILE A 13 -5.83 -5.67 5.12
C ILE A 13 -6.27 -5.84 6.57
N ILE A 14 -6.73 -4.75 7.17
CA ILE A 14 -7.28 -4.72 8.53
C ILE A 14 -8.77 -4.42 8.44
N SER A 15 -9.59 -5.23 9.11
CA SER A 15 -11.02 -5.01 9.21
C SER A 15 -11.55 -5.59 10.52
N GLN A 16 -12.50 -4.89 11.13
CA GLN A 16 -13.08 -5.27 12.43
C GLN A 16 -11.99 -5.47 13.51
N SER A 17 -11.04 -4.53 13.57
CA SER A 17 -9.91 -4.54 14.50
C SER A 17 -9.02 -5.78 14.43
N LYS A 18 -9.00 -6.47 13.29
CA LYS A 18 -8.18 -7.66 13.06
C LYS A 18 -7.48 -7.59 11.70
N ILE A 19 -6.26 -8.14 11.62
CA ILE A 19 -5.61 -8.42 10.34
C ILE A 19 -6.38 -9.55 9.67
N LYS A 20 -6.98 -9.26 8.51
CA LYS A 20 -7.72 -10.23 7.71
C LYS A 20 -6.79 -10.97 6.74
N ALA A 21 -5.82 -10.26 6.17
CA ALA A 21 -4.89 -10.82 5.20
C ALA A 21 -3.59 -9.99 5.14
N ALA A 22 -2.53 -10.60 4.61
CA ALA A 22 -1.24 -9.99 4.33
C ALA A 22 -0.74 -10.48 2.96
N GLY A 23 0.12 -9.71 2.32
CA GLY A 23 0.61 -10.00 0.97
C GLY A 23 -0.42 -9.79 -0.14
N CYS A 24 -1.40 -8.90 0.10
CA CYS A 24 -2.46 -8.64 -0.86
C CYS A 24 -1.97 -7.74 -2.01
N ILE A 25 -2.30 -8.12 -3.24
CA ILE A 25 -2.11 -7.25 -4.41
C ILE A 25 -3.29 -6.27 -4.45
N LEU A 26 -2.98 -4.98 -4.52
CA LEU A 26 -3.97 -3.90 -4.60
C LEU A 26 -4.03 -3.31 -6.02
N PRO A 27 -5.17 -2.70 -6.41
CA PRO A 27 -5.20 -1.84 -7.58
C PRO A 27 -4.21 -0.68 -7.42
N VAL A 28 -3.59 -0.28 -8.53
CA VAL A 28 -2.58 0.78 -8.57
C VAL A 28 -3.14 1.94 -9.36
N SER A 29 -3.10 3.14 -8.77
CA SER A 29 -3.59 4.35 -9.45
C SER A 29 -2.81 4.58 -10.76
N GLN A 30 -3.55 4.97 -11.80
CA GLN A 30 -3.03 5.35 -13.11
C GLN A 30 -2.87 6.88 -13.25
N ASN A 31 -2.95 7.61 -12.13
CA ASN A 31 -2.82 9.06 -12.14
C ASN A 31 -1.39 9.46 -12.56
N MET A 32 -1.29 10.09 -13.74
CA MET A 32 -0.04 10.54 -14.34
C MET A 32 0.52 11.83 -13.73
N GLU A 33 -0.27 12.55 -12.92
CA GLU A 33 0.16 13.78 -12.24
C GLU A 33 0.94 13.50 -10.95
N LEU A 34 1.06 12.23 -10.55
CA LEU A 34 1.82 11.86 -9.37
C LEU A 34 3.31 12.17 -9.53
N PRO A 35 3.99 12.66 -8.47
CA PRO A 35 5.42 12.91 -8.51
C PRO A 35 6.22 11.67 -8.93
N LYS A 36 7.24 11.83 -9.77
CA LYS A 36 8.02 10.67 -10.27
C LYS A 36 8.69 9.82 -9.18
N HIS A 37 8.93 10.39 -8.01
CA HIS A 37 9.57 9.73 -6.88
C HIS A 37 8.61 8.88 -6.04
N VAL A 38 7.28 8.94 -6.25
CA VAL A 38 6.40 8.02 -5.53
C VAL A 38 6.53 6.61 -6.10
N GLY A 39 6.93 5.67 -5.25
CA GLY A 39 7.05 4.25 -5.59
C GLY A 39 5.71 3.51 -5.67
N LEU A 40 5.79 2.21 -5.98
CA LEU A 40 4.61 1.36 -6.20
C LEU A 40 3.68 1.27 -4.99
N ARG A 41 4.21 1.24 -3.76
CA ARG A 41 3.40 1.20 -2.53
C ARG A 41 2.48 2.42 -2.39
N HIS A 42 2.99 3.61 -2.74
CA HIS A 42 2.19 4.85 -2.71
C HIS A 42 1.10 4.83 -3.78
N ARG A 43 1.42 4.38 -4.99
CA ARG A 43 0.42 4.26 -6.06
C ARG A 43 -0.66 3.21 -5.75
N ALA A 44 -0.28 2.11 -5.10
CA ALA A 44 -1.22 1.08 -4.63
C ALA A 44 -2.14 1.63 -3.52
N ALA A 45 -1.59 2.42 -2.59
CA ALA A 45 -2.37 3.10 -1.57
C ALA A 45 -3.37 4.09 -2.16
N LEU A 46 -2.95 4.89 -3.15
CA LEU A 46 -3.88 5.78 -3.85
C LEU A 46 -4.95 4.98 -4.60
N GLY A 47 -4.54 3.95 -5.35
CA GLY A 47 -5.46 3.14 -6.16
C GLY A 47 -6.54 2.45 -5.33
N ILE A 48 -6.22 1.94 -4.15
CA ILE A 48 -7.23 1.34 -3.27
C ILE A 48 -8.18 2.39 -2.69
N THR A 49 -7.70 3.60 -2.37
CA THR A 49 -8.54 4.70 -1.88
C THR A 49 -9.38 5.37 -2.98
N GLU A 50 -8.99 5.25 -4.24
CA GLU A 50 -9.82 5.67 -5.39
C GLU A 50 -11.00 4.71 -5.60
N ALA A 51 -10.79 3.41 -5.33
CA ALA A 51 -11.78 2.36 -5.58
C ALA A 51 -12.70 2.06 -4.37
N THR A 52 -12.34 2.51 -3.17
CA THR A 52 -13.02 2.17 -1.92
C THR A 52 -12.97 3.33 -0.91
N ASP A 53 -13.72 3.24 0.18
CA ASP A 53 -13.65 4.16 1.33
C ASP A 53 -12.54 3.79 2.34
N ALA A 54 -11.65 2.86 1.97
CA ALA A 54 -10.58 2.41 2.85
C ALA A 54 -9.54 3.52 3.11
N ILE A 55 -9.03 3.55 4.34
CA ILE A 55 -7.86 4.36 4.69
C ILE A 55 -6.61 3.54 4.41
N ALA A 56 -5.69 4.09 3.60
CA ALA A 56 -4.39 3.49 3.33
C ALA A 56 -3.28 4.23 4.08
N VAL A 57 -2.41 3.49 4.75
CA VAL A 57 -1.21 4.01 5.44
C VAL A 57 0.02 3.36 4.80
N VAL A 58 1.00 4.16 4.42
CA VAL A 58 2.21 3.70 3.73
C VAL A 58 3.44 4.22 4.46
N VAL A 59 4.48 3.39 4.56
CA VAL A 59 5.82 3.86 4.92
C VAL A 59 6.70 3.77 3.67
N SER A 60 7.31 4.87 3.28
CA SER A 60 8.27 4.92 2.17
C SER A 60 9.51 4.09 2.52
N GLU A 61 9.88 3.11 1.69
CA GLU A 61 11.14 2.36 1.90
C GLU A 61 12.39 3.16 1.53
N GLU A 62 12.22 4.20 0.72
CA GLU A 62 13.32 5.08 0.31
C GLU A 62 13.64 6.11 1.39
N THR A 63 12.61 6.63 2.08
CA THR A 63 12.77 7.77 2.99
C THR A 63 12.34 7.51 4.43
N GLY A 64 11.62 6.42 4.72
CA GLY A 64 11.06 6.11 6.03
C GLY A 64 9.86 6.97 6.43
N ARG A 65 9.39 7.89 5.57
CA ARG A 65 8.24 8.75 5.86
C ARG A 65 6.92 7.98 5.83
N LEU A 66 6.01 8.34 6.74
CA LEU A 66 4.59 8.00 6.74
C LEU A 66 3.81 8.96 5.82
#